data_AF-A0A9E5BUT4-F1
#
_entry.id   AF-A0A9E5BUT4-F1
#
_cell.length_a   1.000
_cell.length_b   1.000
_cell.length_c   1.000
_cell.angle_alpha   90.00
_cell.angle_beta   90.00
_cell.angle_gamma   90.00
#
_symmetry.space_group_name_H-M   'P 1'
#
loop_
_entity.id
_entity.type
_entity.pdbx_description
1 polymer ?
#
loop_
_entity_poly.entity_id
_entity_poly.type
_entity_poly.pdbx_seq_one_letter_code
_entity_poly.pdbx_strand_id
1 'polypeptide(L)'
;MKKFGRALSKYFVNAHRRVKLSESRRVSTQLSPSSNSSLIAQSASELMPLARKIRDQAFGSRITFSPKVFIPLTMLCRDKCGYCTFAQPPARLENPYLSPDQVLEIAKQGAKVGCHEALFTLGERPELRYEIAKDWLKQNKYDSTVHYLHDMAALVLRET
;
A
#
# COMPACT_ATOMS: atom_id res chain seq x y z
N MET A 1 3.66 -30.62 10.72
CA MET A 1 2.59 -30.46 9.70
C MET A 1 1.30 -31.13 10.20
N LYS A 2 0.12 -30.49 10.05
CA LYS A 2 -1.25 -30.95 10.45
C LYS A 2 -1.93 -30.35 11.71
N LYS A 3 -1.72 -29.06 12.09
CA LYS A 3 -2.58 -28.41 13.11
C LYS A 3 -2.99 -26.94 12.83
N PHE A 4 -3.05 -26.51 11.57
CA PHE A 4 -3.65 -25.21 11.18
C PHE A 4 -4.86 -25.35 10.22
N GLY A 5 -5.44 -26.55 10.13
CA GLY A 5 -6.46 -26.87 9.11
C GLY A 5 -7.93 -26.90 9.56
N ARG A 6 -8.28 -26.50 10.79
CA ARG A 6 -9.68 -26.63 11.29
C ARG A 6 -10.33 -25.40 11.91
N ALA A 7 -9.62 -24.29 12.10
CA ALA A 7 -10.23 -23.04 12.58
C ALA A 7 -10.58 -22.05 11.45
N LEU A 8 -10.23 -22.36 10.20
CA LEU A 8 -10.43 -21.46 9.05
C LEU A 8 -11.81 -21.60 8.38
N SER A 9 -12.60 -22.64 8.68
CA SER A 9 -13.87 -22.89 7.98
C SER A 9 -15.00 -21.90 8.32
N LYS A 10 -14.90 -21.08 9.37
CA LYS A 10 -15.96 -20.13 9.75
C LYS A 10 -15.71 -18.70 9.26
N TYR A 11 -14.46 -18.30 9.04
CA TYR A 11 -14.10 -16.96 8.55
C TYR A 11 -13.82 -16.93 7.04
N PHE A 12 -13.59 -18.08 6.39
CA PHE A 12 -13.37 -18.15 4.93
C PHE A 12 -14.66 -18.19 4.08
N VAL A 13 -15.85 -18.24 4.68
CA VAL A 13 -17.10 -18.49 3.92
C VAL A 13 -17.69 -17.22 3.27
N ASN A 14 -17.07 -16.04 3.38
CA ASN A 14 -17.59 -14.85 2.69
C ASN A 14 -16.57 -13.90 2.02
N ALA A 15 -15.27 -14.16 2.09
CA ALA A 15 -14.27 -13.31 1.42
C ALA A 15 -14.12 -13.61 -0.09
N HIS A 16 -14.53 -14.81 -0.54
CA HIS A 16 -14.50 -15.22 -1.95
C HIS A 16 -15.85 -15.11 -2.67
N ARG A 17 -16.82 -14.36 -2.13
CA ARG A 17 -17.86 -13.83 -3.01
C ARG A 17 -17.16 -12.80 -3.89
N ARG A 18 -16.52 -13.28 -4.98
CA ARG A 18 -16.21 -12.49 -6.17
C ARG A 18 -17.44 -11.61 -6.30
N VAL A 19 -17.28 -10.31 -6.06
CA VAL A 19 -18.22 -9.37 -6.61
C VAL A 19 -18.15 -9.70 -8.08
N LYS A 20 -19.13 -10.45 -8.60
CA LYS A 20 -19.36 -10.53 -10.03
C LYS A 20 -19.60 -9.07 -10.37
N LEU A 21 -18.54 -8.39 -10.79
CA LEU A 21 -18.62 -7.15 -11.51
C LEU A 21 -19.28 -7.54 -12.83
N SER A 22 -20.59 -7.78 -12.78
CA SER A 22 -21.42 -7.72 -13.96
C SER A 22 -21.14 -6.35 -14.57
N GLU A 23 -20.86 -6.31 -15.87
CA GLU A 23 -20.61 -5.08 -16.63
C GLU A 23 -21.70 -4.01 -16.41
N SER A 24 -22.86 -4.43 -15.90
CA SER A 24 -24.00 -3.62 -15.44
C SER A 24 -23.77 -2.67 -14.24
N ARG A 25 -22.59 -2.60 -13.59
CA ARG A 25 -22.33 -1.64 -12.47
C ARG A 25 -21.54 -0.39 -12.86
N ARG A 26 -21.32 -0.13 -14.13
CA ARG A 26 -20.96 1.23 -14.54
C ARG A 26 -22.22 2.08 -14.40
N VAL A 27 -22.28 2.95 -13.39
CA VAL A 27 -23.17 4.12 -13.47
C VAL A 27 -22.66 4.91 -14.68
N SER A 28 -23.31 4.69 -15.82
CA SER A 28 -23.00 5.37 -17.08
C SER A 28 -23.54 6.79 -17.03
N THR A 29 -22.92 7.62 -16.21
CA THR A 29 -22.92 9.06 -16.45
C THR A 29 -21.52 9.38 -16.93
N GLN A 30 -21.34 9.38 -18.26
CA GLN A 30 -20.16 9.97 -18.87
C GLN A 30 -20.18 11.47 -18.52
N LEU A 31 -19.49 11.83 -17.44
CA LEU A 31 -19.16 13.22 -17.15
C LEU A 31 -18.12 13.63 -18.20
N SER A 32 -18.52 14.47 -19.15
CA SER A 32 -17.58 15.04 -20.12
C SER A 32 -16.60 15.98 -19.38
N PRO A 33 -15.36 16.17 -19.85
CA PRO A 33 -14.37 17.04 -19.20
C PRO A 33 -14.85 18.49 -19.01
N SER A 34 -15.70 18.99 -19.91
CA SER A 34 -16.34 20.32 -19.82
C SER A 34 -17.41 20.42 -18.73
N SER A 35 -17.84 19.30 -18.14
CA SER A 35 -18.84 19.23 -17.06
C SER A 35 -18.24 19.29 -15.65
N ASN A 36 -16.91 19.25 -15.50
CA ASN A 36 -16.26 19.09 -14.19
C ASN A 36 -15.97 20.42 -13.49
N SER A 37 -15.79 21.52 -14.23
CA SER A 37 -15.52 22.84 -13.65
C SER A 37 -16.70 23.35 -12.80
N SER A 38 -17.93 23.03 -13.20
CA SER A 38 -19.14 23.39 -12.45
C SER A 38 -19.32 22.61 -11.15
N LEU A 39 -18.71 21.42 -11.01
CA LEU A 39 -18.71 20.66 -9.77
C LEU A 39 -17.72 21.26 -8.75
N ILE A 40 -16.56 21.71 -9.20
CA ILE A 40 -15.55 22.33 -8.31
C ILE A 40 -16.10 23.63 -7.69
N ALA A 41 -16.95 24.35 -8.41
CA ALA A 41 -17.56 25.60 -7.94
C ALA A 41 -18.74 25.39 -6.96
N GLN A 42 -19.25 24.17 -6.82
CA GLN A 42 -20.38 23.88 -5.92
C GLN A 42 -19.93 23.64 -4.48
N SER A 43 -20.85 23.89 -3.54
CA SER A 43 -20.58 23.68 -2.12
C SER A 43 -20.55 22.19 -1.77
N ALA A 44 -19.81 21.84 -0.71
CA ALA A 44 -19.83 20.49 -0.16
C ALA A 44 -21.25 20.07 0.28
N SER A 45 -22.06 21.00 0.78
CA SER A 45 -23.46 20.75 1.17
C SER A 45 -24.35 20.30 0.00
N GLU A 46 -24.10 20.80 -1.20
CA GLU A 46 -24.85 20.42 -2.41
C GLU A 46 -24.35 19.09 -2.98
N LEU A 47 -23.04 18.86 -2.96
CA LEU A 47 -22.42 17.68 -3.58
C LEU A 47 -22.51 16.42 -2.71
N MET A 48 -22.42 16.54 -1.39
CA MET A 48 -22.38 15.39 -0.48
C MET A 48 -23.64 14.49 -0.55
N PRO A 49 -24.88 15.02 -0.62
CA PRO A 49 -26.07 14.19 -0.82
C PRO A 49 -26.07 13.44 -2.16
N LEU A 50 -25.61 14.08 -3.23
CA LEU A 50 -25.53 13.48 -4.57
C LEU A 50 -24.49 12.36 -4.59
N ALA A 51 -23.29 12.62 -4.05
CA ALA A 51 -22.23 11.63 -3.94
C ALA A 51 -22.66 10.43 -3.07
N ARG A 52 -23.36 10.69 -1.95
CA ARG A 52 -23.94 9.64 -1.09
C ARG A 52 -24.93 8.79 -1.86
N LYS A 53 -25.85 9.39 -2.62
CA LYS A 53 -26.84 8.65 -3.42
C LYS A 53 -26.15 7.70 -4.42
N ILE A 54 -25.13 8.19 -5.13
CA ILE A 54 -24.35 7.38 -6.07
C ILE A 54 -23.63 6.23 -5.33
N ARG A 55 -22.98 6.52 -4.20
CA ARG A 55 -22.31 5.53 -3.36
C ARG A 55 -23.28 4.46 -2.87
N ASP A 56 -24.42 4.86 -2.33
CA ASP A 56 -25.45 3.97 -1.78
C ASP A 56 -26.04 3.07 -2.87
N GLN A 57 -26.27 3.60 -4.08
CA GLN A 57 -26.75 2.81 -5.23
C GLN A 57 -25.71 1.78 -5.69
N ALA A 58 -24.44 2.16 -5.78
CA ALA A 58 -23.39 1.29 -6.31
C ALA A 58 -22.92 0.23 -5.30
N PHE A 59 -22.77 0.62 -4.02
CA PHE A 59 -22.09 -0.15 -2.99
C PHE A 59 -22.97 -0.47 -1.76
N GLY A 60 -24.11 0.20 -1.60
CA GLY A 60 -24.93 0.10 -0.40
C GLY A 60 -24.24 0.70 0.83
N SER A 61 -24.57 0.16 2.00
CA SER A 61 -24.05 0.62 3.30
C SER A 61 -22.78 -0.12 3.76
N ARG A 62 -22.32 -1.15 3.02
CA ARG A 62 -21.17 -1.96 3.43
C ARG A 62 -19.86 -1.19 3.22
N ILE A 63 -19.11 -1.00 4.31
CA ILE A 63 -17.75 -0.45 4.29
C ILE A 63 -16.77 -1.61 4.42
N THR A 64 -15.81 -1.69 3.49
CA THR A 64 -14.70 -2.67 3.53
C THR A 64 -13.40 -1.94 3.83
N PHE A 65 -12.50 -2.60 4.53
CA PHE A 65 -11.15 -2.10 4.78
C PHE A 65 -10.16 -3.25 4.58
N SER A 66 -8.90 -2.90 4.32
CA SER A 66 -7.81 -3.88 4.26
C SER A 66 -6.79 -3.60 5.37
N PRO A 67 -6.73 -4.46 6.40
CA PRO A 67 -5.73 -4.38 7.46
C PRO A 67 -4.33 -4.62 6.88
N LYS A 68 -3.45 -3.61 6.97
CA LYS A 68 -2.11 -3.67 6.40
C LYS A 68 -1.07 -3.09 7.35
N VAL A 69 0.11 -3.69 7.37
CA VAL A 69 1.28 -3.17 8.06
C VAL A 69 2.14 -2.35 7.10
N PHE A 70 2.76 -1.27 7.59
CA PHE A 70 3.64 -0.40 6.79
C PHE A 70 5.10 -0.74 7.07
N ILE A 71 5.87 -1.04 6.02
CA ILE A 71 7.28 -1.40 6.10
C ILE A 71 8.09 -0.33 5.34
N PRO A 72 8.70 0.66 6.04
CA PRO A 72 9.46 1.74 5.42
C PRO A 72 10.85 1.25 5.02
N LEU A 73 10.94 0.48 3.92
CA LEU A 73 12.15 -0.18 3.46
C LEU A 73 13.34 0.77 3.33
N THR A 74 13.10 1.99 2.87
CA THR A 74 14.06 3.10 2.91
C THR A 74 13.33 4.43 2.96
N MET A 75 13.89 5.39 3.71
CA MET A 75 13.44 6.79 3.72
C MET A 75 14.34 7.70 2.86
N LEU A 76 15.33 7.14 2.15
CA LEU A 76 16.11 7.90 1.18
C LEU A 76 15.34 8.00 -0.15
N CYS A 77 15.45 9.14 -0.83
CA CYS A 77 14.81 9.37 -2.12
C CYS A 77 15.69 10.23 -3.03
N ARG A 78 15.79 9.88 -4.32
CA ARG A 78 16.42 10.73 -5.33
C ARG A 78 15.72 12.09 -5.44
N ASP A 79 14.39 12.08 -5.43
CA ASP A 79 13.56 13.26 -5.64
C ASP A 79 13.54 14.21 -4.43
N LYS A 80 13.11 15.45 -4.68
CA LYS A 80 12.96 16.53 -3.68
C LYS A 80 11.58 17.17 -3.77
N CYS A 81 10.54 16.41 -3.47
CA CYS A 81 9.18 16.93 -3.45
C CYS A 81 8.98 17.87 -2.25
N GLY A 82 8.59 19.12 -2.49
CA GLY A 82 8.43 20.13 -1.42
C GLY A 82 7.38 19.81 -0.37
N TYR A 83 6.46 18.87 -0.66
CA TYR A 83 5.42 18.41 0.25
C TYR A 83 5.75 17.07 0.94
N CYS A 84 6.86 16.41 0.59
CA CYS A 84 7.16 15.07 1.09
C CYS A 84 7.84 15.14 2.46
N THR A 85 7.12 14.67 3.49
CA THR A 85 7.64 14.53 4.85
C THR A 85 8.27 13.15 5.12
N PHE A 86 8.09 12.19 4.21
CA PHE A 86 8.62 10.84 4.35
C PHE A 86 10.12 10.77 4.08
N ALA A 87 10.60 11.46 3.04
CA ALA A 87 12.01 11.43 2.65
C ALA A 87 12.89 12.10 3.71
N GLN A 88 13.95 11.40 4.14
CA GLN A 88 14.93 11.89 5.11
C GLN A 88 16.32 11.96 4.47
N PRO A 89 17.16 12.93 4.87
CA PRO A 89 18.58 12.92 4.50
C PRO A 89 19.32 11.77 5.19
N PRO A 90 20.43 11.25 4.61
CA PRO A 90 21.21 10.16 5.20
C PRO A 90 21.62 10.39 6.65
N ALA A 91 21.94 11.64 7.04
CA ALA A 91 22.37 11.99 8.39
C ALA A 91 21.31 11.75 9.49
N ARG A 92 20.05 11.48 9.12
CA ARG A 92 18.97 11.17 10.07
C ARG A 92 18.62 9.67 10.13
N LEU A 93 19.33 8.85 9.38
CA LEU A 93 19.07 7.42 9.29
C LEU A 93 20.27 6.65 9.83
N GLU A 94 19.98 5.62 10.63
CA GLU A 94 21.02 4.69 11.09
C GLU A 94 21.54 3.83 9.93
N ASN A 95 20.63 3.40 9.03
CA ASN A 95 20.94 2.59 7.86
C ASN A 95 20.18 3.10 6.63
N PRO A 96 20.75 2.99 5.42
CA PRO A 96 20.07 3.39 4.18
C PRO A 96 18.80 2.59 3.88
N TYR A 97 18.75 1.32 4.29
CA TYR A 97 17.60 0.43 4.16
C TYR A 97 17.38 -0.35 5.45
N LEU A 98 16.14 -0.81 5.69
CA LEU A 98 15.86 -1.83 6.70
C LEU A 98 16.53 -3.15 6.31
N SER A 99 17.04 -3.88 7.31
CA SER A 99 17.54 -5.24 7.13
C SER A 99 16.40 -6.25 6.95
N PRO A 100 16.68 -7.47 6.44
CA PRO A 100 15.68 -8.52 6.33
C PRO A 100 15.01 -8.87 7.67
N ASP A 101 15.78 -8.88 8.76
CA ASP A 101 15.26 -9.16 10.10
C ASP A 101 14.33 -8.06 10.59
N GLN A 102 14.66 -6.79 10.34
CA GLN A 102 13.79 -5.65 10.67
C GLN A 102 12.49 -5.68 9.86
N VAL A 103 12.57 -6.02 8.56
CA VAL A 103 11.40 -6.21 7.69
C VAL A 103 10.50 -7.30 8.25
N LEU A 104 11.05 -8.46 8.59
CA LEU A 104 10.30 -9.59 9.14
C LEU A 104 9.70 -9.30 10.50
N GLU A 105 10.41 -8.59 11.38
CA GLU A 105 9.88 -8.23 12.69
C GLU A 105 8.62 -7.35 12.54
N ILE A 106 8.68 -6.32 11.71
CA ILE A 106 7.52 -5.46 11.43
C ILE A 106 6.37 -6.29 10.82
N ALA A 107 6.67 -7.13 9.82
CA ALA A 107 5.66 -7.95 9.15
C ALA A 107 4.98 -8.92 10.12
N LYS A 108 5.76 -9.60 10.99
CA LYS A 108 5.24 -10.53 12.01
C LYS A 108 4.43 -9.81 13.07
N GLN A 109 4.83 -8.61 13.48
CA GLN A 109 4.02 -7.77 14.38
C GLN A 109 2.68 -7.41 13.75
N GLY A 110 2.68 -7.02 12.47
CA GLY A 110 1.47 -6.79 11.68
C GLY A 110 0.55 -8.02 11.66
N ALA A 111 1.09 -9.19 11.32
CA ALA A 111 0.34 -10.44 11.27
C ALA A 111 -0.26 -10.81 12.65
N LYS A 112 0.51 -10.63 13.74
CA LYS A 112 0.04 -10.87 15.12
C LYS A 112 -1.18 -10.03 15.51
N VAL A 113 -1.31 -8.81 14.96
CA VAL A 113 -2.47 -7.92 15.20
C VAL A 113 -3.56 -8.03 14.12
N GLY A 114 -3.47 -9.02 13.23
CA GLY A 114 -4.49 -9.31 12.22
C GLY A 114 -4.33 -8.55 10.90
N CYS A 115 -3.14 -8.03 10.58
CA CYS A 115 -2.84 -7.55 9.23
C CYS A 115 -2.82 -8.71 8.22
N HIS A 116 -3.38 -8.48 7.04
CA HIS A 116 -3.38 -9.45 5.94
C HIS A 116 -2.57 -8.98 4.74
N GLU A 117 -2.13 -7.72 4.75
CA GLU A 117 -1.29 -7.12 3.72
C GLU A 117 -0.04 -6.48 4.34
N ALA A 118 1.05 -6.51 3.60
CA ALA A 118 2.27 -5.76 3.89
C ALA A 118 2.48 -4.70 2.81
N LEU A 119 2.50 -3.44 3.22
CA LEU A 119 2.74 -2.31 2.34
C LEU A 119 4.16 -1.80 2.53
N PHE A 120 5.01 -2.05 1.54
CA PHE A 120 6.34 -1.47 1.49
C PHE A 120 6.27 -0.01 1.05
N THR A 121 6.86 0.87 1.84
CA THR A 121 7.04 2.28 1.50
C THR A 121 8.52 2.57 1.32
N LEU A 122 8.85 3.31 0.27
CA LEU A 122 10.23 3.57 -0.14
C LEU A 122 10.31 4.87 -0.93
N GLY A 123 11.46 5.53 -0.85
CA GLY A 123 11.77 6.59 -1.80
C GLY A 123 12.21 6.03 -3.15
N GLU A 124 12.21 6.90 -4.14
CA GLU A 124 12.53 6.54 -5.52
C GLU A 124 14.05 6.50 -5.71
N ARG A 125 14.56 5.34 -6.15
CA ARG A 125 15.96 5.03 -6.54
C ARG A 125 17.03 5.88 -5.84
N PRO A 126 17.10 5.87 -4.50
CA PRO A 126 18.06 6.68 -3.75
C PRO A 126 19.53 6.42 -4.13
N GLU A 127 19.84 5.23 -4.64
CA GLU A 127 21.17 4.83 -5.11
C GLU A 127 21.72 5.69 -6.26
N LEU A 128 20.85 6.45 -6.95
CA LEU A 128 21.27 7.39 -8.01
C LEU A 128 21.68 8.77 -7.47
N ARG A 129 21.43 9.04 -6.19
CA ARG A 129 21.74 10.31 -5.55
C ARG A 129 22.68 10.17 -4.37
N TYR A 130 22.55 9.08 -3.62
CA TYR A 130 23.27 8.87 -2.38
C TYR A 130 24.20 7.66 -2.51
N GLU A 131 25.51 7.90 -2.47
CA GLU A 131 26.48 6.81 -2.58
C GLU A 131 26.36 5.79 -1.46
N ILE A 132 25.99 6.21 -0.24
CA ILE A 132 25.72 5.28 0.87
C ILE A 132 24.63 4.25 0.53
N ALA A 133 23.61 4.65 -0.25
CA ALA A 133 22.54 3.73 -0.67
C ALA A 133 23.05 2.75 -1.74
N LYS A 134 23.86 3.22 -2.68
CA LYS A 134 24.48 2.40 -3.72
C LYS A 134 25.47 1.39 -3.14
N ASP A 135 26.33 1.85 -2.23
CA ASP A 135 27.32 1.02 -1.55
C ASP A 135 26.65 -0.05 -0.70
N TRP A 136 25.59 0.32 0.04
CA TRP A 136 24.82 -0.64 0.82
C TRP A 136 24.22 -1.73 -0.06
N LEU A 137 23.57 -1.37 -1.18
CA LEU A 137 23.02 -2.35 -2.11
C LEU A 137 24.12 -3.28 -2.66
N LYS A 138 25.25 -2.73 -3.10
CA LYS A 138 26.38 -3.51 -3.62
C LYS A 138 26.96 -4.48 -2.58
N GLN A 139 27.14 -4.02 -1.33
CA GLN A 139 27.63 -4.86 -0.23
C GLN A 139 26.67 -6.00 0.10
N ASN A 140 25.37 -5.75 -0.05
CA ASN A 140 24.31 -6.74 0.16
C ASN A 140 23.94 -7.52 -1.13
N LYS A 141 24.72 -7.35 -2.21
CA LYS A 141 24.56 -8.07 -3.50
C LYS A 141 23.25 -7.79 -4.24
N TYR A 142 22.76 -6.54 -4.14
CA TYR A 142 21.59 -6.06 -4.86
C TYR A 142 21.98 -5.05 -5.94
N ASP A 143 21.34 -5.16 -7.10
CA ASP A 143 21.61 -4.27 -8.25
C ASP A 143 20.87 -2.93 -8.15
N SER A 144 19.76 -2.90 -7.42
CA SER A 144 18.90 -1.72 -7.27
C SER A 144 18.00 -1.81 -6.05
N THR A 145 17.40 -0.69 -5.68
CA THR A 145 16.33 -0.65 -4.66
C THR A 145 15.18 -1.60 -5.01
N VAL A 146 14.81 -1.71 -6.29
CA VAL A 146 13.70 -2.57 -6.73
C VAL A 146 14.05 -4.05 -6.61
N HIS A 147 15.30 -4.44 -6.89
CA HIS A 147 15.78 -5.80 -6.64
C HIS A 147 15.66 -6.13 -5.14
N TYR A 148 16.12 -5.23 -4.25
CA TYR A 148 15.99 -5.47 -2.81
C TYR A 148 14.53 -5.54 -2.34
N LEU A 149 13.66 -4.66 -2.85
CA LEU A 149 12.22 -4.68 -2.58
C LEU A 149 11.58 -6.01 -2.98
N HIS A 150 11.92 -6.53 -4.17
CA HIS A 150 11.42 -7.82 -4.64
C HIS A 150 11.73 -8.94 -3.64
N ASP A 151 12.99 -9.03 -3.20
CA ASP A 151 13.42 -10.08 -2.29
C ASP A 151 12.80 -9.95 -0.90
N MET A 152 12.64 -8.73 -0.41
CA MET A 152 11.97 -8.48 0.87
C MET A 152 10.47 -8.78 0.82
N ALA A 153 9.80 -8.45 -0.27
CA ALA A 153 8.40 -8.83 -0.47
C ALA A 153 8.24 -10.35 -0.55
N ALA A 154 9.13 -11.03 -1.27
CA ALA A 154 9.14 -12.49 -1.36
C ALA A 154 9.45 -13.15 0.00
N LEU A 155 10.34 -12.55 0.79
CA LEU A 155 10.65 -13.00 2.15
C LEU A 155 9.44 -12.89 3.08
N VAL A 156 8.77 -11.73 3.11
CA VAL A 156 7.56 -11.53 3.91
C VAL A 156 6.48 -12.55 3.54
N LEU A 157 6.21 -12.73 2.24
CA LEU A 157 5.20 -13.69 1.78
C LEU A 157 5.48 -15.14 2.23
N ARG A 158 6.75 -15.54 2.37
CA ARG A 158 7.13 -16.89 2.81
C ARG A 158 7.04 -17.09 4.32
N GLU A 159 7.33 -16.05 5.09
CA GLU A 159 7.63 -16.16 6.53
C GLU A 159 6.53 -15.60 7.45
N THR A 160 5.49 -14.99 6.90
CA THR A 160 4.36 -14.41 7.65
C THR A 160 3.02 -14.82 7.07
#